data_AF-U2VA86-F1
#
_entry.id   AF-U2VA86-F1
#
_cell.length_a   1.000
_cell.length_b   1.000
_cell.length_c   1.000
_cell.angle_alpha   90.00
_cell.angle_beta   90.00
_cell.angle_gamma   90.00
#
_symmetry.space_group_name_H-M   'P 1'
#
loop_
_entity.id
_entity.type
_entity.pdbx_description
1 polymer ?
#
loop_
_entity_poly.entity_id
_entity_poly.type
_entity_poly.pdbx_seq_one_letter_code
_entity_poly.pdbx_strand_id
1 'polypeptide(L)' 'MTPIVAKVMPQEKELFFEATERIGTTPSNAIRMFIAAFNRAGTFPFELGVPAGRSVGKHDAT' A
#
# COMPACT_ATOMS: atom_id res chain seq x y z
N MET A 1 -14.47 -12.84 7.89
CA MET A 1 -13.36 -11.94 7.50
C MET A 1 -12.07 -12.48 8.08
N THR A 2 -10.97 -12.43 7.33
CA THR A 2 -9.64 -12.88 7.79
C THR A 2 -8.78 -11.66 8.11
N PRO A 3 -8.00 -11.66 9.21
CA PRO A 3 -7.17 -10.52 9.57
C PRO A 3 -5.96 -10.40 8.65
N ILE A 4 -5.56 -9.16 8.37
CA ILE A 4 -4.24 -8.82 7.83
C ILE A 4 -3.48 -8.13 8.94
N VAL A 5 -2.32 -8.67 9.30
CA VAL A 5 -1.47 -8.15 10.38
C VAL A 5 -0.11 -7.81 9.79
N ALA A 6 0.31 -6.56 10.00
CA ALA A 6 1.63 -6.08 9.61
C ALA A 6 2.28 -5.40 10.82
N LYS A 7 3.58 -5.64 11.02
CA LYS A 7 4.39 -4.87 11.98
C LYS A 7 4.90 -3.62 11.26
N VAL A 8 4.77 -2.49 11.92
CA VAL A 8 5.25 -1.18 11.45
C VAL A 8 6.02 -0.50 12.59
N MET A 9 6.82 0.50 12.25
CA MET A 9 7.51 1.28 13.28
C MET A 9 6.49 2.08 14.11
N PRO A 10 6.78 2.35 15.40
CA PRO A 10 5.87 3.14 16.24
C PRO A 10 5.50 4.49 15.63
N GLN A 11 6.47 5.18 15.02
CA GLN A 11 6.25 6.48 14.37
C GLN A 11 5.34 6.36 13.14
N GLU A 12 5.52 5.32 12.32
CA GLU A 12 4.66 5.08 11.16
C GLU A 12 3.22 4.79 11.57
N LYS A 13 3.04 4.03 12.66
CA LYS A 13 1.72 3.78 13.25
C LYS A 13 1.05 5.10 13.64
N GLU A 14 1.75 5.96 14.37
CA GLU A 14 1.20 7.23 14.85
C GLU A 14 0.81 8.15 13.68
N LEU A 15 1.70 8.32 12.71
CA LEU A 15 1.43 9.10 11.50
C LEU A 15 0.24 8.56 10.71
N PHE A 16 0.11 7.23 10.58
CA PHE A 16 -1.02 6.63 9.88
C PHE A 16 -2.34 6.87 10.60
N PHE A 17 -2.36 6.78 11.94
CA PHE A 17 -3.54 7.06 12.75
C PHE A 17 -3.99 8.52 12.56
N GLU A 18 -3.09 9.48 12.74
CA GLU A 18 -3.38 10.90 12.53
C GLU A 18 -3.88 11.20 11.11
N ALA A 19 -3.25 10.59 10.10
CA ALA A 19 -3.66 10.78 8.71
C ALA A 19 -5.08 10.27 8.46
N THR A 20 -5.46 9.13 9.05
CA THR A 20 -6.82 8.60 8.91
C THR A 20 -7.85 9.46 9.62
N GLU A 21 -7.54 9.98 10.80
CA GLU A 21 -8.44 10.89 11.54
C GLU A 21 -8.65 12.19 10.76
N ARG A 22 -7.59 12.75 10.18
CA ARG A 22 -7.65 13.99 9.39
C ARG A 22 -8.61 13.91 8.20
N ILE A 23 -8.76 12.73 7.60
CA ILE A 23 -9.67 12.50 6.47
C ILE A 23 -11.02 11.90 6.91
N GLY A 24 -11.30 11.83 8.21
CA GLY A 24 -12.56 11.33 8.76
C GLY A 24 -12.78 9.83 8.55
N THR A 25 -11.72 9.03 8.56
CA THR A 25 -11.79 7.56 8.39
C THR A 25 -11.10 6.84 9.54
N THR A 26 -11.17 5.50 9.54
CA THR A 26 -10.41 4.66 10.48
C THR A 26 -9.23 3.99 9.79
N PRO A 27 -8.14 3.64 10.52
CA PRO A 27 -7.02 2.88 9.96
C PRO A 27 -7.46 1.62 9.22
N SER A 28 -8.38 0.86 9.82
CA SER A 28 -8.91 -0.36 9.19
C SER A 28 -9.70 -0.07 7.90
N ASN A 29 -10.44 1.03 7.84
CA ASN A 29 -11.16 1.41 6.63
C ASN A 29 -10.19 1.85 5.52
N ALA A 30 -9.17 2.65 5.86
CA ALA A 30 -8.12 3.04 4.92
C ALA A 30 -7.37 1.82 4.35
N ILE A 31 -7.01 0.84 5.19
CA ILE A 31 -6.37 -0.42 4.74
C ILE A 31 -7.30 -1.18 3.78
N ARG A 32 -8.60 -1.27 4.06
CA ARG A 32 -9.56 -1.92 3.15
C ARG A 32 -9.65 -1.21 1.81
N MET A 33 -9.70 0.13 1.82
CA MET A 33 -9.72 0.93 0.59
C MET A 33 -8.43 0.73 -0.22
N PHE A 34 -7.27 0.71 0.45
CA PHE A 34 -5.98 0.42 -0.19
C PHE A 34 -5.97 -0.96 -0.84
N ILE A 35 -6.35 -2.02 -0.11
CA ILE A 35 -6.37 -3.39 -0.65
C ILE A 35 -7.30 -3.50 -1.87
N ALA A 36 -8.48 -2.87 -1.81
CA ALA A 36 -9.42 -2.87 -2.93
C ALA A 36 -8.84 -2.14 -4.17
N ALA A 37 -8.15 -1.01 -3.98
CA ALA A 37 -7.49 -0.29 -5.05
C ALA A 37 -6.30 -1.08 -5.63
N PHE A 38 -5.45 -1.64 -4.78
CA PHE A 38 -4.30 -2.46 -5.15
C PHE A 38 -4.73 -3.67 -5.99
N ASN A 39 -5.73 -4.42 -5.51
CA ASN A 39 -6.22 -5.61 -6.20
C ASN A 39 -6.89 -5.26 -7.54
N ARG A 40 -7.57 -4.11 -7.64
CA ARG A 40 -8.16 -3.64 -8.90
C ARG A 40 -7.10 -3.23 -9.93
N ALA A 41 -6.01 -2.62 -9.48
CA ALA A 41 -4.90 -2.21 -10.35
C ALA A 41 -3.95 -3.36 -10.70
N GLY A 42 -3.92 -4.42 -9.88
CA GLY A 42 -2.92 -5.50 -9.96
C GLY A 42 -1.53 -5.10 -9.46
N THR A 43 -1.38 -3.89 -8.92
CA THR A 43 -0.13 -3.31 -8.43
C THR A 43 -0.43 -2.12 -7.51
N PHE A 44 0.60 -1.45 -7.01
CA PHE A 44 0.46 -0.21 -6.24
C PHE A 44 -0.29 0.85 -7.04
N PRO A 45 -1.29 1.53 -6.46
CA PRO A 45 -2.09 2.53 -7.15
C PRO A 45 -1.38 3.90 -7.26
N PHE A 46 -0.07 3.94 -7.05
CA PHE A 46 0.80 5.11 -7.18
C PHE A 46 2.14 4.68 -7.78
N GLU A 47 2.79 5.61 -8.49
CA GLU A 47 4.13 5.40 -9.01
C GLU A 47 5.09 5.14 -7.85
N LEU A 48 5.58 3.91 -7.73
CA LEU A 48 6.71 3.63 -6.87
C LEU A 48 7.93 4.26 -7.54
N GLY A 49 8.42 5.36 -6.98
CA GLY A 49 9.73 5.91 -7.32
C GLY A 49 10.82 4.92 -6.93
N VAL A 50 10.99 3.87 -7.73
CA VAL A 50 12.21 3.05 -7.71
C VAL A 50 13.32 4.00 -8.15
N PRO A 51 14.39 4.23 -7.36
CA PRO A 51 15.58 4.87 -7.90
C PRO A 51 15.98 4.04 -9.12
N ALA A 52 15.93 4.63 -10.32
CA ALA A 52 16.13 3.91 -11.58
C ALA A 52 17.36 3.01 -11.49
N GLY A 53 17.15 1.70 -11.38
CA GLY A 53 18.21 0.82 -10.87
C GLY A 53 17.94 -0.68 -10.90
N ARG A 54 16.99 -1.17 -11.70
CA ARG A 54 17.07 -2.50 -12.30
C ARG A 54 15.94 -2.67 -13.30
N SER A 55 16.28 -2.57 -14.58
CA SER A 55 15.49 -3.12 -15.67
C SER A 55 15.27 -4.61 -15.40
N VAL A 56 14.06 -4.97 -14.97
CA VAL A 56 13.63 -6.37 -14.97
C VAL A 56 13.51 -6.76 -16.43
N GLY A 57 14.36 -7.70 -16.84
CA GLY A 57 14.40 -8.22 -18.21
C GLY A 57 13.02 -8.64 -18.68
N LYS A 58 12.70 -8.16 -19.88
CA LYS A 58 11.59 -8.62 -20.71
C LYS A 58 11.69 -10.14 -20.83
N HIS A 59 10.79 -10.88 -20.20
CA HIS A 59 10.58 -12.29 -20.53
C HIS A 59 9.88 -12.33 -21.90
N ASP A 60 10.68 -12.43 -22.96
CA ASP A 60 10.18 -12.88 -24.26
C ASP A 60 9.72 -14.33 -24.10
N ALA A 61 8.42 -14.56 -24.25
CA ALA A 61 7.86 -15.88 -24.41
C ALA A 61 8.23 -16.40 -25.80
N THR A 62 8.90 -17.55 -25.84
CA THR A 62 9.01 -18.42 -27.02
C THR A 62 8.16 -19.64 -26.76
#